data_AF-A0A955A1K6-F1
#
_entry.id   AF-A0A955A1K6-F1
#
_cell.length_a   1.000
_cell.length_b   1.000
_cell.length_c   1.000
_cell.angle_alpha   90.00
_cell.angle_beta   90.00
_cell.angle_gamma   90.00
#
_symmetry.space_group_name_H-M   'P 1'
#
loop_
_entity.id
_entity.type
_entity.pdbx_description
1 polymer ?
#
loop_
_entity_poly.entity_id
_entity_poly.type
_entity_poly.pdbx_seq_one_letter_code
_entity_poly.pdbx_strand_id
1 'polypeptide(L)'
;MSRIRLVASCLMLTCGIAAGQTASLSLLGDLPGGEFSSTALAVSADGTIVVGYSNTAIGLEAFRWTAATGMVGLGDFAGGLENSRCEAISADGSMIVGHGHGPVDFQAAMWNANGPIQSIGLLPGGTSSVALGVSDDGKIIVGKGSSSWSNDEAYRWTASTGYQPLGGFASSFPSSNAFAISGDGSRIVGYSYGPTGFEACYWDEQGVIHGIGQFGGVLNPASEARATNVDGTIVVGASMDNNGETAFRWTAATGLQALPTAGNVRFKKALAVSDDGRVIAGGSHSLSGTWYAIIWTEASGTRVLGEVMENFYGLDLQGFSPVEAHGLSEDGRTVVGWGLGSNGEEAFIAYLPPCYADCNDSLTLDIFDYICFGNSYNGTESYADCDNSGTWNIFDYICFGNAYANGCH
;
A
#
# COMPACT_ATOMS: atom_id res chain seq x y z
N MET A 1 59.69 25.06 -17.03
CA MET A 1 58.64 24.14 -17.51
C MET A 1 58.25 23.23 -16.36
N SER A 2 56.97 23.29 -15.99
CA SER A 2 56.37 22.79 -14.76
C SER A 2 56.45 21.25 -14.64
N ARG A 3 56.81 20.74 -13.46
CA ARG A 3 56.72 19.31 -13.10
C ARG A 3 55.37 19.07 -12.42
N ILE A 4 54.44 18.44 -13.12
CA ILE A 4 53.16 17.98 -12.58
C ILE A 4 53.44 16.76 -11.69
N ARG A 5 53.15 16.87 -10.39
CA ARG A 5 53.06 15.75 -9.47
C ARG A 5 51.62 15.26 -9.49
N LEU A 6 51.38 14.06 -10.02
CA LEU A 6 50.12 13.35 -9.83
C LEU A 6 50.11 12.84 -8.38
N VAL A 7 49.25 13.41 -7.53
CA VAL A 7 48.90 12.81 -6.24
C VAL A 7 47.71 11.90 -6.52
N ALA A 8 47.93 10.59 -6.45
CA ALA A 8 46.85 9.62 -6.43
C ALA A 8 46.18 9.73 -5.05
N SER A 9 45.04 10.43 -4.97
CA SER A 9 44.15 10.33 -3.82
C SER A 9 43.51 8.95 -3.83
N CYS A 10 44.02 8.07 -2.97
CA CYS A 10 43.37 6.82 -2.62
C CYS A 10 42.12 7.19 -1.81
N LEU A 11 40.96 7.20 -2.46
CA LEU A 11 39.68 7.27 -1.76
C LEU A 11 39.55 5.96 -0.97
N MET A 12 39.79 6.01 0.34
CA MET A 12 39.35 4.92 1.21
C MET A 12 37.82 4.98 1.21
N LEU A 13 37.19 4.15 0.38
CA LEU A 13 35.81 3.74 0.60
C LEU A 13 35.83 2.91 1.88
N THR A 14 35.65 3.57 3.02
CA THR A 14 35.05 2.89 4.16
C THR A 14 33.57 2.73 3.80
N CYS A 15 33.25 1.66 3.07
CA CYS A 15 31.91 1.12 3.14
C CYS A 15 31.79 0.52 4.54
N GLY A 16 31.43 1.37 5.50
CA GLY A 16 30.85 0.86 6.72
C GLY A 16 29.64 0.06 6.30
N ILE A 17 29.49 -1.14 6.85
CA ILE A 17 28.20 -1.84 6.91
C ILE A 17 27.18 -0.74 7.20
N ALA A 18 26.30 -0.43 6.25
CA ALA A 18 25.21 0.48 6.53
C ALA A 18 24.55 -0.10 7.77
N ALA A 19 24.57 0.64 8.89
CA ALA A 19 23.87 0.21 10.08
C ALA A 19 22.44 -0.06 9.62
N GLY A 20 22.06 -1.33 9.58
CA GLY A 20 20.75 -1.74 9.08
C GLY A 20 19.74 -0.97 9.89
N GLN A 21 18.84 -0.26 9.22
CA GLN A 21 17.73 0.38 9.91
C GLN A 21 16.96 -0.72 10.64
N THR A 22 16.86 -0.60 11.96
CA THR A 22 16.16 -1.57 12.80
C THR A 22 14.65 -1.54 12.49
N ALA A 23 14.01 -2.70 12.58
CA ALA A 23 12.56 -2.79 12.49
C ALA A 23 11.91 -1.87 13.53
N SER A 24 10.77 -1.27 13.19
CA SER A 24 10.09 -0.38 14.13
C SER A 24 8.58 -0.38 13.92
N LEU A 25 7.86 -0.07 15.00
CA LEU A 25 6.43 0.18 15.03
C LEU A 25 6.22 1.52 15.74
N SER A 26 5.53 2.45 15.10
CA SER A 26 5.09 3.71 15.70
C SER A 26 3.56 3.79 15.63
N LEU A 27 2.93 3.92 16.79
CA LEU A 27 1.51 4.23 16.89
C LEU A 27 1.34 5.75 16.75
N LEU A 28 0.39 6.17 15.92
CA LEU A 28 0.32 7.56 15.45
C LEU A 28 -0.52 8.47 16.36
N GLY A 29 -1.29 7.91 17.31
CA GLY A 29 -2.29 8.63 18.09
C GLY A 29 -3.52 9.02 17.27
N ASP A 30 -4.26 10.00 17.77
CA ASP A 30 -5.44 10.59 17.16
C ASP A 30 -5.36 12.13 17.10
N LEU A 31 -6.28 12.73 16.36
CA LEU A 31 -6.53 14.17 16.45
C LEU A 31 -7.32 14.47 17.73
N PRO A 32 -7.00 15.57 18.45
CA PRO A 32 -7.61 15.84 19.74
C PRO A 32 -9.10 16.20 19.63
N GLY A 33 -9.86 15.81 20.66
CA GLY A 33 -11.21 16.32 20.93
C GLY A 33 -12.35 15.32 20.68
N GLY A 34 -12.09 14.22 19.98
CA GLY A 34 -13.05 13.13 19.72
C GLY A 34 -12.87 11.90 20.61
N GLU A 35 -13.55 10.82 20.25
CA GLU A 35 -13.21 9.47 20.72
C GLU A 35 -11.89 9.03 20.08
N PHE A 36 -11.02 8.37 20.85
CA PHE A 36 -9.71 7.91 20.38
C PHE A 36 -9.86 6.89 19.24
N SER A 37 -9.70 7.37 18.01
CA SER A 37 -9.74 6.56 16.78
C SER A 37 -9.01 7.28 15.65
N SER A 38 -8.15 6.53 14.96
CA SER A 38 -7.50 6.98 13.73
C SER A 38 -7.25 5.81 12.78
N THR A 39 -7.17 6.10 11.49
CA THR A 39 -6.89 5.12 10.43
C THR A 39 -5.93 5.72 9.42
N ALA A 40 -4.79 5.05 9.18
CA ALA A 40 -3.91 5.37 8.07
C ALA A 40 -4.35 4.59 6.82
N LEU A 41 -4.51 5.29 5.70
CA LEU A 41 -4.98 4.72 4.43
C LEU A 41 -3.88 4.64 3.36
N ALA A 42 -2.90 5.55 3.39
CA ALA A 42 -1.81 5.55 2.41
C ALA A 42 -0.50 6.11 2.99
N VAL A 43 0.61 5.80 2.33
CA VAL A 43 1.96 6.26 2.66
C VAL A 43 2.71 6.67 1.38
N SER A 44 3.60 7.67 1.47
CA SER A 44 4.47 8.07 0.35
C SER A 44 5.44 6.95 -0.06
N ALA A 45 6.01 7.06 -1.27
CA ALA A 45 6.91 6.05 -1.84
C ALA A 45 8.11 5.73 -0.94
N ASP A 46 8.63 6.74 -0.26
CA ASP A 46 9.77 6.65 0.67
C ASP A 46 9.37 6.22 2.10
N GLY A 47 8.09 5.98 2.36
CA GLY A 47 7.60 5.57 3.68
C GLY A 47 7.50 6.68 4.72
N THR A 48 7.74 7.95 4.38
CA THR A 48 7.93 9.02 5.40
C THR A 48 6.70 9.86 5.72
N ILE A 49 5.69 9.85 4.84
CA ILE A 49 4.47 10.65 4.99
C ILE A 49 3.27 9.72 4.97
N VAL A 50 2.46 9.75 6.04
CA VAL A 50 1.25 8.94 6.17
C VAL A 50 0.02 9.82 6.10
N VAL A 51 -1.03 9.37 5.42
CA VAL A 51 -2.32 10.07 5.34
C VAL A 51 -3.47 9.16 5.70
N GLY A 52 -4.57 9.76 6.14
CA GLY A 52 -5.77 9.04 6.50
C GLY A 52 -6.80 9.96 7.14
N TYR A 53 -7.50 9.46 8.16
CA TYR A 53 -8.47 10.24 8.92
C TYR A 53 -8.46 9.88 10.41
N SER A 54 -8.94 10.79 11.23
CA SER A 54 -9.09 10.59 12.68
C SER A 54 -10.37 11.24 13.20
N ASN A 55 -10.90 10.72 14.30
CA ASN A 55 -12.02 11.33 15.02
C ASN A 55 -11.60 12.67 15.65
N THR A 56 -12.50 13.64 15.60
CA THR A 56 -12.38 14.92 16.31
C THR A 56 -13.66 15.19 17.12
N ALA A 57 -13.73 16.35 17.78
CA ALA A 57 -14.91 16.75 18.56
C ALA A 57 -16.20 16.93 17.72
N ILE A 58 -16.04 17.10 16.41
CA ILE A 58 -17.08 17.60 15.50
C ILE A 58 -17.30 16.68 14.30
N GLY A 59 -16.35 15.77 14.01
CA GLY A 59 -16.51 14.69 13.05
C GLY A 59 -15.17 14.06 12.66
N LEU A 60 -15.11 13.42 11.49
CA LEU A 60 -13.88 12.86 10.95
C LEU A 60 -13.06 13.94 10.26
N GLU A 61 -11.78 14.02 10.58
CA GLU A 61 -10.87 14.94 9.91
C GLU A 61 -9.73 14.18 9.25
N ALA A 62 -9.48 14.54 7.99
CA ALA A 62 -8.33 14.07 7.25
C ALA A 62 -7.04 14.52 7.94
N PHE A 63 -6.04 13.64 8.02
CA PHE A 63 -4.74 13.99 8.59
C PHE A 63 -3.59 13.71 7.64
N ARG A 64 -2.48 14.41 7.89
CA ARG A 64 -1.15 14.10 7.42
C ARG A 64 -0.23 13.90 8.62
N TRP A 65 0.56 12.84 8.60
CA TRP A 65 1.53 12.54 9.65
C TRP A 65 2.95 12.47 9.07
N THR A 66 3.91 12.99 9.84
CA THR A 66 5.34 12.73 9.65
C THR A 66 6.00 12.58 11.01
N ALA A 67 7.16 11.90 11.06
CA ALA A 67 7.93 11.78 12.30
C ALA A 67 8.30 13.14 12.92
N ALA A 68 8.46 14.19 12.10
CA ALA A 68 8.83 15.52 12.56
C ALA A 68 7.67 16.33 13.15
N THR A 69 6.45 16.10 12.66
CA THR A 69 5.28 16.93 13.02
C THR A 69 4.26 16.20 13.88
N GLY A 70 4.31 14.88 13.94
CA GLY A 70 3.18 14.08 14.40
C GLY A 70 1.98 14.22 13.46
N MET A 71 0.81 13.87 13.97
CA MET A 71 -0.47 13.95 13.25
C MET A 71 -0.94 15.41 13.17
N VAL A 72 -1.18 15.89 11.95
CA VAL A 72 -1.67 17.24 11.67
C VAL A 72 -2.96 17.13 10.88
N GLY A 73 -4.03 17.74 11.39
CA GLY A 73 -5.32 17.83 10.70
C GLY A 73 -5.22 18.72 9.44
N LEU A 74 -5.88 18.29 8.37
CA LEU A 74 -5.91 18.98 7.08
C LEU A 74 -7.21 19.77 6.85
N GLY A 75 -8.11 19.76 7.84
CA GLY A 75 -9.40 20.44 7.81
C GLY A 75 -10.42 19.85 6.84
N ASP A 76 -11.54 20.56 6.73
CA ASP A 76 -12.64 20.29 5.81
C ASP A 76 -13.04 21.59 5.07
N PHE A 77 -13.93 21.50 4.10
CA PHE A 77 -14.46 22.66 3.39
C PHE A 77 -15.17 23.61 4.37
N ALA A 78 -15.00 24.91 4.14
CA ALA A 78 -15.60 25.93 5.00
C ALA A 78 -17.13 25.77 5.07
N GLY A 79 -17.66 25.60 6.29
CA GLY A 79 -19.09 25.40 6.54
C GLY A 79 -19.57 23.95 6.50
N GLY A 80 -18.66 22.97 6.30
CA GLY A 80 -18.92 21.55 6.47
C GLY A 80 -19.00 21.12 7.95
N LEU A 81 -19.38 19.86 8.19
CA LEU A 81 -19.51 19.25 9.53
C LEU A 81 -18.27 18.44 9.94
N GLU A 82 -17.07 18.86 9.47
CA GLU A 82 -15.81 18.10 9.57
C GLU A 82 -16.01 16.60 9.26
N ASN A 83 -16.13 16.26 7.98
CA ASN A 83 -16.17 14.88 7.53
C ASN A 83 -15.28 14.71 6.29
N SER A 84 -13.99 14.95 6.50
CA SER A 84 -12.95 14.83 5.47
C SER A 84 -12.10 13.58 5.67
N ARG A 85 -11.61 13.02 4.56
CA ARG A 85 -10.68 11.88 4.53
C ARG A 85 -9.65 12.04 3.43
N CYS A 86 -8.42 11.61 3.70
CA CYS A 86 -7.42 11.38 2.67
C CYS A 86 -7.36 9.90 2.32
N GLU A 87 -7.44 9.60 1.02
CA GLU A 87 -7.52 8.25 0.48
C GLU A 87 -6.20 7.83 -0.19
N ALA A 88 -5.46 8.77 -0.79
CA ALA A 88 -4.19 8.50 -1.46
C ALA A 88 -3.22 9.69 -1.44
N ILE A 89 -1.95 9.42 -1.71
CA ILE A 89 -0.85 10.39 -1.72
C ILE A 89 0.10 10.09 -2.89
N SER A 90 0.70 11.12 -3.50
CA SER A 90 1.72 10.98 -4.53
C SER A 90 3.04 10.44 -3.97
N ALA A 91 3.89 9.90 -4.83
CA ALA A 91 5.17 9.29 -4.44
C ALA A 91 6.05 10.23 -3.59
N ASP A 92 6.13 11.50 -3.99
CA ASP A 92 6.89 12.55 -3.29
C ASP A 92 6.15 13.20 -2.10
N GLY A 93 4.91 12.78 -1.85
CA GLY A 93 4.05 13.32 -0.82
C GLY A 93 3.60 14.77 -1.00
N SER A 94 3.78 15.34 -2.20
CA SER A 94 3.39 16.72 -2.51
C SER A 94 1.89 16.87 -2.77
N MET A 95 1.23 15.82 -3.26
CA MET A 95 -0.20 15.79 -3.56
C MET A 95 -0.90 14.72 -2.72
N ILE A 96 -1.94 15.13 -2.01
CA ILE A 96 -2.83 14.23 -1.26
C ILE A 96 -4.24 14.38 -1.84
N VAL A 97 -4.97 13.29 -1.98
CA VAL A 97 -6.33 13.28 -2.53
C VAL A 97 -7.30 12.53 -1.62
N GLY A 98 -8.58 12.84 -1.75
CA GLY A 98 -9.62 12.27 -0.92
C GLY A 98 -10.95 12.97 -1.11
N HIS A 99 -11.64 13.26 -0.01
CA HIS A 99 -12.90 14.01 -0.04
C HIS A 99 -13.11 14.84 1.22
N GLY A 100 -13.97 15.84 1.11
CA GLY A 100 -14.50 16.63 2.22
C GLY A 100 -16.01 16.78 2.11
N HIS A 101 -16.66 17.34 3.14
CA HIS A 101 -18.10 17.56 3.13
C HIS A 101 -18.45 18.84 2.37
N GLY A 102 -18.97 18.70 1.15
CA GLY A 102 -19.42 19.83 0.34
C GLY A 102 -20.79 20.36 0.75
N PRO A 103 -21.35 21.34 0.02
CA PRO A 103 -22.64 21.95 0.35
C PRO A 103 -23.86 21.03 0.25
N VAL A 104 -23.73 19.88 -0.41
CA VAL A 104 -24.83 18.93 -0.67
C VAL A 104 -24.47 17.54 -0.15
N ASP A 105 -23.29 17.04 -0.54
CA ASP A 105 -22.75 15.74 -0.18
C ASP A 105 -21.21 15.81 -0.28
N PHE A 106 -20.52 14.67 -0.14
CA PHE A 106 -19.06 14.59 -0.30
C PHE A 106 -18.59 15.13 -1.64
N GLN A 107 -17.51 15.89 -1.60
CA GLN A 107 -16.82 16.39 -2.78
C GLN A 107 -15.36 15.94 -2.75
N ALA A 108 -14.92 15.45 -3.90
CA ALA A 108 -13.55 15.07 -4.12
C ALA A 108 -12.65 16.27 -3.89
N ALA A 109 -11.56 16.03 -3.19
CA ALA A 109 -10.68 17.06 -2.68
C ALA A 109 -9.20 16.70 -2.95
N MET A 110 -8.39 17.74 -3.00
CA MET A 110 -6.93 17.66 -3.03
C MET A 110 -6.29 18.62 -2.02
N TRP A 111 -5.13 18.24 -1.51
CA TRP A 111 -4.29 19.04 -0.62
C TRP A 111 -2.85 19.03 -1.12
N ASN A 112 -2.26 20.22 -1.23
CA ASN A 112 -0.84 20.37 -1.55
C ASN A 112 -0.02 20.34 -0.25
N ALA A 113 0.45 19.17 0.20
CA ALA A 113 1.26 18.87 1.40
C ALA A 113 0.84 19.51 2.76
N ASN A 114 0.63 20.83 2.84
CA ASN A 114 0.12 21.59 3.99
C ASN A 114 -0.88 22.71 3.57
N GLY A 115 -1.33 22.69 2.32
CA GLY A 115 -2.29 23.67 1.79
C GLY A 115 -3.71 23.41 2.29
N PRO A 116 -4.59 24.43 2.23
CA PRO A 116 -6.01 24.22 2.54
C PRO A 116 -6.62 23.20 1.58
N ILE A 117 -7.67 22.53 2.02
CA ILE A 117 -8.49 21.67 1.18
C ILE A 117 -8.96 22.42 -0.08
N GLN A 118 -8.82 21.78 -1.24
CA GLN A 118 -9.28 22.30 -2.53
C GLN A 118 -10.26 21.32 -3.16
N SER A 119 -11.40 21.81 -3.61
CA SER A 119 -12.36 20.98 -4.36
C SER A 119 -11.83 20.74 -5.76
N ILE A 120 -11.88 19.49 -6.22
CA ILE A 120 -11.61 19.15 -7.63
C ILE A 120 -12.90 19.13 -8.48
N GLY A 121 -14.05 19.34 -7.84
CA GLY A 121 -15.36 19.55 -8.46
C GLY A 121 -16.30 18.34 -8.40
N LEU A 122 -17.27 18.31 -9.32
CA LEU A 122 -18.27 17.25 -9.47
C LEU A 122 -18.31 16.82 -10.95
N LEU A 123 -18.70 15.57 -11.21
CA LEU A 123 -19.05 15.18 -12.57
C LEU A 123 -20.29 15.96 -13.04
N PRO A 124 -20.45 16.20 -14.36
CA PRO A 124 -21.60 16.90 -14.91
C PRO A 124 -22.94 16.30 -14.44
N GLY A 125 -23.73 17.14 -13.76
CA GLY A 125 -25.05 16.78 -13.23
C GLY A 125 -25.04 15.84 -12.02
N GLY A 126 -23.86 15.58 -11.44
CA GLY A 126 -23.70 14.88 -10.17
C GLY A 126 -23.88 15.77 -8.95
N THR A 127 -23.97 15.14 -7.78
CA THR A 127 -24.06 15.82 -6.47
C THR A 127 -22.96 15.43 -5.50
N SER A 128 -22.22 14.36 -5.81
CA SER A 128 -21.17 13.80 -4.98
C SER A 128 -19.97 13.35 -5.81
N SER A 129 -18.77 13.45 -5.25
CA SER A 129 -17.54 12.93 -5.83
C SER A 129 -16.55 12.54 -4.73
N VAL A 130 -15.70 11.57 -5.01
CA VAL A 130 -14.60 11.14 -4.14
C VAL A 130 -13.37 10.89 -5.01
N ALA A 131 -12.20 11.38 -4.58
CA ALA A 131 -10.92 11.00 -5.16
C ALA A 131 -10.32 9.85 -4.34
N LEU A 132 -9.86 8.80 -5.01
CA LEU A 132 -9.43 7.54 -4.39
C LEU A 132 -7.97 7.18 -4.75
N GLY A 133 -7.46 7.68 -5.87
CA GLY A 133 -6.09 7.44 -6.30
C GLY A 133 -5.46 8.65 -6.99
N VAL A 134 -4.14 8.72 -6.96
CA VAL A 134 -3.34 9.78 -7.59
C VAL A 134 -2.06 9.21 -8.18
N SER A 135 -1.60 9.72 -9.33
CA SER A 135 -0.32 9.34 -9.94
C SER A 135 0.89 9.82 -9.12
N ASP A 136 2.07 9.23 -9.34
CA ASP A 136 3.29 9.54 -8.58
C ASP A 136 3.70 11.02 -8.68
N ASP A 137 3.43 11.62 -9.83
CA ASP A 137 3.71 13.04 -10.09
C ASP A 137 2.60 13.99 -9.62
N GLY A 138 1.53 13.46 -9.02
CA GLY A 138 0.40 14.23 -8.50
C GLY A 138 -0.54 14.82 -9.55
N LYS A 139 -0.37 14.52 -10.85
CA LYS A 139 -1.08 15.23 -11.94
C LYS A 139 -2.38 14.56 -12.38
N ILE A 140 -2.54 13.28 -12.11
CA ILE A 140 -3.71 12.50 -12.52
C ILE A 140 -4.40 12.00 -11.27
N ILE A 141 -5.68 12.35 -11.13
CA ILE A 141 -6.51 11.92 -10.01
C ILE A 141 -7.61 11.01 -10.53
N VAL A 142 -7.89 9.93 -9.83
CA VAL A 142 -8.97 8.98 -10.17
C VAL A 142 -9.90 8.79 -8.99
N GLY A 143 -11.12 8.37 -9.29
CA GLY A 143 -12.09 8.09 -8.25
C GLY A 143 -13.45 7.76 -8.83
N LYS A 144 -14.48 8.12 -8.07
CA LYS A 144 -15.87 7.94 -8.46
C LYS A 144 -16.71 9.16 -8.11
N GLY A 145 -17.80 9.37 -8.82
CA GLY A 145 -18.81 10.34 -8.40
C GLY A 145 -20.16 10.05 -9.02
N SER A 146 -21.19 10.68 -8.47
CA SER A 146 -22.50 10.64 -9.09
C SER A 146 -22.52 11.48 -10.36
N SER A 147 -23.37 11.11 -11.29
CA SER A 147 -23.65 11.84 -12.52
C SER A 147 -25.15 11.82 -12.81
N SER A 148 -25.58 12.43 -13.91
CA SER A 148 -26.99 12.36 -14.34
C SER A 148 -27.49 10.94 -14.66
N TRP A 149 -26.60 9.94 -14.70
CA TRP A 149 -26.89 8.60 -15.19
C TRP A 149 -26.56 7.49 -14.19
N SER A 150 -25.60 7.72 -13.28
CA SER A 150 -25.16 6.74 -12.28
C SER A 150 -24.91 7.40 -10.93
N ASN A 151 -25.11 6.65 -9.86
CA ASN A 151 -24.70 7.07 -8.52
C ASN A 151 -23.18 6.95 -8.31
N ASP A 152 -22.53 6.06 -9.05
CA ASP A 152 -21.08 5.85 -9.03
C ASP A 152 -20.58 5.71 -10.47
N GLU A 153 -19.85 6.70 -10.96
CA GLU A 153 -19.18 6.70 -12.25
C GLU A 153 -17.68 6.93 -12.05
N ALA A 154 -16.87 5.98 -12.52
CA ALA A 154 -15.42 6.08 -12.48
C ALA A 154 -14.95 7.23 -13.36
N TYR A 155 -14.00 8.01 -12.86
CA TYR A 155 -13.44 9.14 -13.60
C TYR A 155 -11.92 9.19 -13.49
N ARG A 156 -11.34 9.88 -14.47
CA ARG A 156 -9.98 10.43 -14.44
C ARG A 156 -10.07 11.95 -14.52
N TRP A 157 -9.25 12.64 -13.74
CA TRP A 157 -9.21 14.09 -13.68
C TRP A 157 -7.78 14.59 -13.88
N THR A 158 -7.64 15.69 -14.61
CA THR A 158 -6.40 16.50 -14.64
C THR A 158 -6.78 17.97 -14.59
N ALA A 159 -5.86 18.82 -14.13
CA ALA A 159 -6.07 20.27 -14.12
C ALA A 159 -6.36 20.84 -15.52
N SER A 160 -5.86 20.20 -16.59
CA SER A 160 -6.01 20.68 -17.97
C SER A 160 -7.33 20.27 -18.63
N THR A 161 -7.90 19.13 -18.24
CA THR A 161 -9.08 18.54 -18.90
C THR A 161 -10.31 18.47 -18.00
N GLY A 162 -10.15 18.70 -16.70
CA GLY A 162 -11.19 18.42 -15.71
C GLY A 162 -11.58 16.95 -15.69
N TYR A 163 -12.83 16.68 -15.28
CA TYR A 163 -13.41 15.33 -15.23
C TYR A 163 -13.56 14.72 -16.61
N GLN A 164 -13.01 13.51 -16.76
CA GLN A 164 -13.21 12.64 -17.91
C GLN A 164 -13.79 11.32 -17.39
N PRO A 165 -15.02 10.96 -17.77
CA PRO A 165 -15.59 9.67 -17.37
C PRO A 165 -14.82 8.53 -18.03
N LEU A 166 -14.58 7.46 -17.27
CA LEU A 166 -13.89 6.25 -17.76
C LEU A 166 -14.87 5.22 -18.34
N GLY A 167 -16.16 5.37 -18.07
CA GLY A 167 -17.20 4.43 -18.50
C GLY A 167 -17.13 3.07 -17.80
N GLY A 168 -17.87 2.10 -18.32
CA GLY A 168 -17.98 0.75 -17.76
C GLY A 168 -18.30 -0.31 -18.81
N PHE A 169 -18.42 -1.57 -18.39
CA PHE A 169 -18.65 -2.70 -19.32
C PHE A 169 -19.99 -2.62 -20.05
N ALA A 170 -21.04 -2.15 -19.40
CA ALA A 170 -22.34 -2.03 -20.04
C ALA A 170 -22.58 -0.62 -20.60
N SER A 171 -23.13 -0.55 -21.81
CA SER A 171 -23.39 0.69 -22.55
C SER A 171 -24.48 1.59 -21.95
N SER A 172 -25.13 1.16 -20.86
CA SER A 172 -26.15 1.93 -20.12
C SER A 172 -25.65 2.45 -18.75
N PHE A 173 -24.32 2.58 -18.58
CA PHE A 173 -23.61 3.13 -17.42
C PHE A 173 -24.06 2.63 -16.03
N PRO A 174 -23.87 1.33 -15.73
CA PRO A 174 -24.00 0.86 -14.36
C PRO A 174 -22.77 1.26 -13.52
N SER A 175 -22.88 1.12 -12.19
CA SER A 175 -21.88 1.54 -11.20
C SER A 175 -20.45 1.09 -11.56
N SER A 176 -19.50 2.04 -11.55
CA SER A 176 -18.06 1.82 -11.75
C SER A 176 -17.25 2.69 -10.80
N ASN A 177 -16.13 2.15 -10.30
CA ASN A 177 -15.20 2.87 -9.43
C ASN A 177 -13.77 2.68 -9.93
N ALA A 178 -12.98 3.75 -9.91
CA ALA A 178 -11.53 3.69 -10.01
C ALA A 178 -10.93 3.84 -8.59
N PHE A 179 -10.23 2.81 -8.11
CA PHE A 179 -9.65 2.79 -6.76
C PHE A 179 -8.19 3.19 -6.72
N ALA A 180 -7.40 2.79 -7.73
CA ALA A 180 -5.97 3.08 -7.78
C ALA A 180 -5.50 3.35 -9.22
N ILE A 181 -4.30 3.88 -9.35
CA ILE A 181 -3.67 4.28 -10.60
C ILE A 181 -2.17 3.99 -10.55
N SER A 182 -1.56 3.62 -11.68
CA SER A 182 -0.11 3.45 -11.83
C SER A 182 0.62 4.79 -11.69
N GLY A 183 1.92 4.75 -11.41
CA GLY A 183 2.72 5.95 -11.16
C GLY A 183 2.79 6.91 -12.34
N ASP A 184 2.85 6.36 -13.56
CA ASP A 184 2.79 7.12 -14.82
C ASP A 184 1.36 7.51 -15.25
N GLY A 185 0.35 6.98 -14.54
CA GLY A 185 -1.07 7.15 -14.85
C GLY A 185 -1.58 6.47 -16.11
N SER A 186 -0.82 5.53 -16.67
CA SER A 186 -1.21 4.74 -17.85
C SER A 186 -2.20 3.60 -17.53
N ARG A 187 -2.34 3.23 -16.25
CA ARG A 187 -3.28 2.19 -15.82
C ARG A 187 -4.07 2.61 -14.60
N ILE A 188 -5.38 2.44 -14.70
CA ILE A 188 -6.33 2.72 -13.62
C ILE A 188 -7.02 1.41 -13.28
N VAL A 189 -7.15 1.06 -12.01
CA VAL A 189 -7.75 -0.20 -11.58
C VAL A 189 -8.96 0.04 -10.67
N GLY A 190 -9.91 -0.88 -10.72
CA GLY A 190 -11.12 -0.78 -9.91
C GLY A 190 -12.11 -1.89 -10.21
N TYR A 191 -13.40 -1.54 -10.27
CA TYR A 191 -14.44 -2.44 -10.74
C TYR A 191 -15.44 -1.73 -11.66
N SER A 192 -16.13 -2.53 -12.46
CA SER A 192 -17.32 -2.10 -13.19
C SER A 192 -18.39 -3.18 -13.12
N TYR A 193 -19.66 -2.77 -13.07
CA TYR A 193 -20.77 -3.71 -13.16
C TYR A 193 -20.92 -4.25 -14.58
N GLY A 194 -20.67 -5.55 -14.72
CA GLY A 194 -20.77 -6.32 -15.96
C GLY A 194 -21.96 -7.28 -15.99
N PRO A 195 -22.04 -8.13 -17.03
CA PRO A 195 -23.16 -9.08 -17.22
C PRO A 195 -23.33 -10.10 -16.08
N THR A 196 -22.27 -10.38 -15.32
CA THR A 196 -22.23 -11.39 -14.26
C THR A 196 -22.20 -10.79 -12.85
N GLY A 197 -22.22 -9.46 -12.71
CA GLY A 197 -22.05 -8.74 -11.45
C GLY A 197 -20.89 -7.74 -11.51
N PHE A 198 -20.42 -7.30 -10.34
CA PHE A 198 -19.26 -6.40 -10.25
C PHE A 198 -17.97 -7.14 -10.59
N GLU A 199 -17.25 -6.71 -11.60
CA GLU A 199 -16.02 -7.34 -12.05
C GLU A 199 -14.84 -6.38 -11.90
N ALA A 200 -13.76 -6.90 -11.30
CA ALA A 200 -12.46 -6.26 -11.25
C ALA A 200 -12.01 -5.96 -12.67
N CYS A 201 -11.53 -4.74 -12.88
CA CYS A 201 -11.15 -4.27 -14.19
C CYS A 201 -10.00 -3.29 -14.10
N TYR A 202 -9.39 -3.04 -15.26
CA TYR A 202 -8.50 -1.90 -15.44
C TYR A 202 -8.88 -1.12 -16.70
N TRP A 203 -8.62 0.19 -16.67
CA TRP A 203 -8.65 1.04 -17.85
C TRP A 203 -7.21 1.28 -18.31
N ASP A 204 -6.97 1.15 -19.61
CA ASP A 204 -5.69 1.48 -20.23
C ASP A 204 -5.56 2.98 -20.53
N GLU A 205 -4.40 3.38 -21.08
CA GLU A 205 -4.09 4.78 -21.41
C GLU A 205 -5.08 5.37 -22.42
N GLN A 206 -5.72 4.54 -23.25
CA GLN A 206 -6.74 4.97 -24.20
C GLN A 206 -8.14 5.07 -23.56
N GLY A 207 -8.28 4.74 -22.28
CA GLY A 207 -9.53 4.71 -21.54
C GLY A 207 -10.38 3.47 -21.86
N VAL A 208 -9.80 2.44 -22.48
CA VAL A 208 -10.51 1.20 -22.78
C VAL A 208 -10.53 0.33 -21.53
N ILE A 209 -11.71 -0.16 -21.16
CA ILE A 209 -11.91 -1.04 -20.03
C ILE A 209 -11.61 -2.50 -20.38
N HIS A 210 -10.87 -3.18 -19.51
CA HIS A 210 -10.48 -4.58 -19.63
C HIS A 210 -10.86 -5.35 -18.36
N GLY A 211 -11.50 -6.50 -18.52
CA GLY A 211 -11.84 -7.40 -17.41
C GLY A 211 -10.63 -8.15 -16.88
N ILE A 212 -10.46 -8.13 -15.56
CA ILE A 212 -9.48 -8.98 -14.84
C ILE A 212 -10.09 -10.35 -14.54
N GLY A 213 -11.42 -10.42 -14.38
CA GLY A 213 -12.16 -11.64 -14.06
C GLY A 213 -12.51 -11.77 -12.58
N GLN A 214 -13.07 -12.94 -12.26
CA GLN A 214 -13.59 -13.32 -10.94
C GLN A 214 -13.27 -14.79 -10.65
N PHE A 215 -13.18 -15.16 -9.37
CA PHE A 215 -13.25 -16.55 -8.95
C PHE A 215 -14.71 -17.02 -9.11
N GLY A 216 -14.95 -17.98 -10.01
CA GLY A 216 -16.29 -18.48 -10.29
C GLY A 216 -16.83 -19.40 -9.18
N GLY A 217 -17.99 -20.01 -9.44
CA GLY A 217 -18.56 -21.06 -8.57
C GLY A 217 -19.60 -20.60 -7.56
N VAL A 218 -19.81 -19.29 -7.42
CA VAL A 218 -20.84 -18.71 -6.54
C VAL A 218 -21.99 -18.06 -7.32
N LEU A 219 -23.15 -17.94 -6.67
CA LEU A 219 -24.25 -17.11 -7.17
C LEU A 219 -23.89 -15.64 -6.95
N ASN A 220 -23.85 -14.85 -8.03
CA ASN A 220 -23.41 -13.45 -8.07
C ASN A 220 -21.93 -13.24 -7.68
N PRO A 221 -20.98 -13.77 -8.49
CA PRO A 221 -19.56 -13.50 -8.27
C PRO A 221 -19.29 -12.00 -8.36
N ALA A 222 -18.51 -11.50 -7.39
CA ALA A 222 -18.03 -10.14 -7.35
C ALA A 222 -16.52 -10.13 -7.22
N SER A 223 -15.86 -9.21 -7.93
CA SER A 223 -14.45 -8.91 -7.76
C SER A 223 -14.19 -7.42 -7.87
N GLU A 224 -13.11 -6.99 -7.24
CA GLU A 224 -12.64 -5.61 -7.25
C GLU A 224 -11.12 -5.58 -7.23
N ALA A 225 -10.52 -4.78 -8.10
CA ALA A 225 -9.10 -4.44 -8.03
C ALA A 225 -8.94 -3.23 -7.11
N ARG A 226 -8.06 -3.34 -6.11
CA ARG A 226 -7.88 -2.33 -5.05
C ARG A 226 -6.57 -1.55 -5.19
N ALA A 227 -5.52 -2.19 -5.70
CA ALA A 227 -4.21 -1.55 -5.85
C ALA A 227 -3.46 -2.07 -7.08
N THR A 228 -2.47 -1.30 -7.53
CA THR A 228 -1.54 -1.67 -8.60
C THR A 228 -0.14 -1.13 -8.29
N ASN A 229 0.90 -1.72 -8.85
CA ASN A 229 2.28 -1.25 -8.70
C ASN A 229 2.58 -0.04 -9.63
N VAL A 230 3.79 0.52 -9.57
CA VAL A 230 4.13 1.79 -10.24
C VAL A 230 3.97 1.69 -11.76
N ASP A 231 4.28 0.55 -12.37
CA ASP A 231 4.12 0.34 -13.82
C ASP A 231 2.75 -0.23 -14.24
N GLY A 232 1.86 -0.49 -13.28
CA GLY A 232 0.53 -1.04 -13.52
C GLY A 232 0.50 -2.53 -13.95
N THR A 233 1.62 -3.23 -14.00
CA THR A 233 1.65 -4.62 -14.51
C THR A 233 1.14 -5.64 -13.51
N ILE A 234 1.11 -5.29 -12.23
CA ILE A 234 0.65 -6.11 -11.11
C ILE A 234 -0.58 -5.46 -10.50
N VAL A 235 -1.67 -6.22 -10.39
CA VAL A 235 -2.92 -5.75 -9.80
C VAL A 235 -3.33 -6.68 -8.67
N VAL A 236 -3.74 -6.11 -7.54
CA VAL A 236 -4.21 -6.88 -6.38
C VAL A 236 -5.60 -6.42 -5.97
N GLY A 237 -6.34 -7.29 -5.30
CA GLY A 237 -7.69 -6.99 -4.87
C GLY A 237 -8.37 -8.18 -4.21
N ALA A 238 -9.68 -8.24 -4.33
CA ALA A 238 -10.51 -9.30 -3.77
C ALA A 238 -11.49 -9.86 -4.80
N SER A 239 -11.76 -11.16 -4.71
CA SER A 239 -12.82 -11.81 -5.47
C SER A 239 -13.52 -12.90 -4.65
N MET A 240 -14.84 -12.99 -4.83
CA MET A 240 -15.68 -13.99 -4.18
C MET A 240 -15.43 -15.38 -4.75
N ASP A 241 -15.23 -16.37 -3.88
CA ASP A 241 -15.33 -17.79 -4.23
C ASP A 241 -16.32 -18.51 -3.27
N ASN A 242 -16.38 -19.85 -3.34
CA ASN A 242 -17.25 -20.69 -2.51
C ASN A 242 -17.10 -20.53 -0.99
N ASN A 243 -16.00 -19.95 -0.53
CA ASN A 243 -15.70 -19.71 0.88
C ASN A 243 -15.89 -18.23 1.26
N GLY A 244 -16.23 -17.34 0.31
CA GLY A 244 -16.35 -15.88 0.48
C GLY A 244 -15.23 -15.12 -0.24
N GLU A 245 -14.96 -13.88 0.18
CA GLU A 245 -13.87 -13.05 -0.39
C GLU A 245 -12.49 -13.70 -0.24
N THR A 246 -11.71 -13.69 -1.33
CA THR A 246 -10.31 -14.12 -1.43
C THR A 246 -9.48 -13.01 -2.03
N ALA A 247 -8.34 -12.73 -1.43
CA ALA A 247 -7.36 -11.83 -2.03
C ALA A 247 -6.80 -12.45 -3.31
N PHE A 248 -6.54 -11.63 -4.31
CA PHE A 248 -5.92 -12.07 -5.55
C PHE A 248 -4.71 -11.22 -5.91
N ARG A 249 -3.85 -11.83 -6.72
CA ARG A 249 -2.80 -11.16 -7.50
C ARG A 249 -3.00 -11.48 -8.97
N TRP A 250 -2.98 -10.47 -9.82
CA TRP A 250 -3.15 -10.57 -11.26
C TRP A 250 -1.95 -9.99 -11.98
N THR A 251 -1.52 -10.68 -13.04
CA THR A 251 -0.62 -10.15 -14.07
C THR A 251 -1.12 -10.62 -15.43
N ALA A 252 -0.72 -9.94 -16.51
CA ALA A 252 -1.05 -10.40 -17.86
C ALA A 252 -0.50 -11.80 -18.18
N ALA A 253 0.63 -12.19 -17.57
CA ALA A 253 1.29 -13.47 -17.82
C ALA A 253 0.60 -14.64 -17.10
N THR A 254 0.14 -14.42 -15.86
CA THR A 254 -0.44 -15.48 -15.01
C THR A 254 -1.96 -15.46 -14.96
N GLY A 255 -2.59 -14.37 -15.41
CA GLY A 255 -3.99 -14.11 -15.16
C GLY A 255 -4.30 -13.96 -13.67
N LEU A 256 -5.58 -14.12 -13.33
CA LEU A 256 -6.11 -13.98 -11.96
C LEU A 256 -5.70 -15.18 -11.10
N GLN A 257 -4.89 -14.94 -10.07
CA GLN A 257 -4.43 -15.98 -9.14
C GLN A 257 -4.87 -15.66 -7.71
N ALA A 258 -5.43 -16.65 -7.02
CA ALA A 258 -5.78 -16.50 -5.61
C ALA A 258 -4.50 -16.49 -4.75
N LEU A 259 -4.44 -15.60 -3.78
CA LEU A 259 -3.38 -15.63 -2.77
C LEU A 259 -3.69 -16.73 -1.75
N PRO A 260 -2.72 -17.61 -1.43
CA PRO A 260 -2.96 -18.79 -0.60
C PRO A 260 -3.31 -18.44 0.85
N THR A 261 -4.08 -19.31 1.51
CA THR A 261 -4.43 -19.22 2.93
C THR A 261 -3.24 -19.60 3.82
N ALA A 262 -3.08 -18.93 4.97
CA ALA A 262 -2.12 -19.28 6.02
C ALA A 262 -2.80 -20.08 7.14
N GLY A 263 -2.70 -21.41 7.12
CA GLY A 263 -3.40 -22.25 8.10
C GLY A 263 -4.91 -22.01 8.06
N ASN A 264 -5.47 -21.46 9.15
CA ASN A 264 -6.90 -21.10 9.25
C ASN A 264 -7.19 -19.61 8.97
N VAL A 265 -6.18 -18.83 8.59
CA VAL A 265 -6.29 -17.39 8.29
C VAL A 265 -6.31 -17.20 6.79
N ARG A 266 -7.46 -16.76 6.29
CA ARG A 266 -7.68 -16.60 4.85
C ARG A 266 -7.47 -15.16 4.42
N PHE A 267 -6.49 -14.90 3.57
CA PHE A 267 -6.30 -13.56 3.04
C PHE A 267 -7.52 -13.14 2.19
N LYS A 268 -8.33 -12.19 2.68
CA LYS A 268 -9.60 -11.84 2.05
C LYS A 268 -9.48 -10.65 1.10
N LYS A 269 -8.72 -9.64 1.49
CA LYS A 269 -8.57 -8.40 0.73
C LYS A 269 -7.11 -7.98 0.69
N ALA A 270 -6.51 -8.01 -0.50
CA ALA A 270 -5.27 -7.31 -0.74
C ALA A 270 -5.58 -5.83 -1.04
N LEU A 271 -4.96 -4.93 -0.29
CA LEU A 271 -5.22 -3.49 -0.31
C LEU A 271 -4.00 -2.70 -0.80
N ALA A 272 -2.80 -3.26 -0.70
CA ALA A 272 -1.56 -2.63 -1.16
C ALA A 272 -0.59 -3.66 -1.76
N VAL A 273 0.28 -3.21 -2.66
CA VAL A 273 1.32 -4.02 -3.32
C VAL A 273 2.58 -3.17 -3.50
N SER A 274 3.76 -3.74 -3.25
CA SER A 274 5.06 -3.08 -3.52
C SER A 274 5.29 -2.91 -5.03
N ASP A 275 6.25 -2.08 -5.42
CA ASP A 275 6.51 -1.80 -6.83
C ASP A 275 6.92 -3.07 -7.62
N ASP A 276 7.80 -3.86 -7.03
CA ASP A 276 8.20 -5.16 -7.57
C ASP A 276 7.12 -6.26 -7.41
N GLY A 277 6.05 -5.95 -6.67
CA GLY A 277 4.95 -6.83 -6.28
C GLY A 277 5.35 -8.09 -5.54
N ARG A 278 6.50 -8.06 -4.86
CA ARG A 278 6.95 -9.12 -3.94
C ARG A 278 6.28 -9.04 -2.58
N VAL A 279 5.78 -7.87 -2.17
CA VAL A 279 5.07 -7.67 -0.91
C VAL A 279 3.64 -7.23 -1.21
N ILE A 280 2.66 -7.91 -0.60
CA ILE A 280 1.24 -7.55 -0.67
C ILE A 280 0.71 -7.46 0.76
N ALA A 281 -0.03 -6.40 1.06
CA ALA A 281 -0.62 -6.19 2.39
C ALA A 281 -2.13 -6.00 2.31
N GLY A 282 -2.82 -6.27 3.42
CA GLY A 282 -4.27 -6.14 3.47
C GLY A 282 -4.89 -6.66 4.76
N GLY A 283 -6.14 -7.14 4.65
CA GLY A 283 -6.96 -7.57 5.78
C GLY A 283 -7.53 -8.99 5.65
N SER A 284 -7.76 -9.61 6.81
CA SER A 284 -8.39 -10.93 6.96
C SER A 284 -9.17 -10.99 8.27
N HIS A 285 -10.00 -12.03 8.43
CA HIS A 285 -10.47 -12.46 9.75
C HIS A 285 -10.40 -13.97 9.94
N SER A 286 -10.23 -14.41 11.19
CA SER A 286 -10.34 -15.81 11.58
C SER A 286 -11.78 -16.32 11.41
N LEU A 287 -11.95 -17.64 11.46
CA LEU A 287 -13.29 -18.27 11.45
C LEU A 287 -14.19 -17.82 12.62
N SER A 288 -13.62 -17.28 13.71
CA SER A 288 -14.36 -16.69 14.83
C SER A 288 -14.69 -15.20 14.64
N GLY A 289 -14.30 -14.61 13.51
CA GLY A 289 -14.60 -13.21 13.15
C GLY A 289 -13.58 -12.17 13.65
N THR A 290 -12.44 -12.59 14.21
CA THR A 290 -11.38 -11.67 14.65
C THR A 290 -10.60 -11.19 13.45
N TRP A 291 -10.45 -9.88 13.26
CA TRP A 291 -9.71 -9.31 12.13
C TRP A 291 -8.20 -9.20 12.40
N TYR A 292 -7.40 -9.37 11.34
CA TYR A 292 -5.93 -9.30 11.38
C TYR A 292 -5.39 -8.61 10.13
N ALA A 293 -4.37 -7.76 10.33
CA ALA A 293 -3.57 -7.28 9.23
C ALA A 293 -2.72 -8.43 8.67
N ILE A 294 -2.64 -8.50 7.34
CA ILE A 294 -1.94 -9.56 6.62
C ILE A 294 -0.81 -8.97 5.81
N ILE A 295 0.30 -9.70 5.77
CA ILE A 295 1.38 -9.51 4.81
C ILE A 295 1.59 -10.82 4.04
N TRP A 296 1.82 -10.71 2.73
CA TRP A 296 2.14 -11.82 1.86
C TRP A 296 3.43 -11.51 1.11
N THR A 297 4.31 -12.49 1.03
CA THR A 297 5.42 -12.51 0.06
C THR A 297 5.37 -13.79 -0.75
N GLU A 298 6.01 -13.81 -1.92
CA GLU A 298 6.08 -15.01 -2.76
C GLU A 298 6.77 -16.17 -2.03
N ALA A 299 7.78 -15.86 -1.22
CA ALA A 299 8.55 -16.84 -0.47
C ALA A 299 7.87 -17.30 0.83
N SER A 300 7.32 -16.39 1.62
CA SER A 300 6.69 -16.72 2.92
C SER A 300 5.24 -17.16 2.79
N GLY A 301 4.60 -16.86 1.66
CA GLY A 301 3.14 -16.89 1.54
C GLY A 301 2.47 -15.91 2.49
N THR A 302 1.20 -16.16 2.82
CA THR A 302 0.39 -15.32 3.70
C THR A 302 0.83 -15.46 5.16
N ARG A 303 0.96 -14.35 5.88
CA ARG A 303 1.32 -14.30 7.31
C ARG A 303 0.49 -13.22 8.02
N VAL A 304 0.23 -13.43 9.31
CA VAL A 304 -0.35 -12.40 10.18
C VAL A 304 0.73 -11.38 10.49
N LEU A 305 0.47 -10.10 10.17
CA LEU A 305 1.47 -9.05 10.26
C LEU A 305 1.99 -8.85 11.69
N GLY A 306 1.11 -8.87 12.69
CA GLY A 306 1.50 -8.76 14.10
C GLY A 306 2.45 -9.89 14.54
N GLU A 307 2.22 -11.12 14.07
CA GLU A 307 3.10 -12.26 14.36
C GLU A 307 4.47 -12.11 13.68
N VAL A 308 4.53 -11.52 12.48
CA VAL A 308 5.81 -11.21 11.81
C VAL A 308 6.56 -10.14 12.60
N MET A 309 5.88 -9.08 13.02
CA MET A 309 6.47 -8.01 13.84
C MET A 309 7.06 -8.55 15.15
N GLU A 310 6.32 -9.37 15.89
CA GLU A 310 6.76 -9.92 17.18
C GLU A 310 7.80 -11.04 17.02
N ASN A 311 7.48 -12.07 16.23
CA ASN A 311 8.25 -13.31 16.26
C ASN A 311 9.47 -13.28 15.33
N PHE A 312 9.41 -12.54 14.23
CA PHE A 312 10.52 -12.44 13.27
C PHE A 312 11.38 -11.21 13.53
N TYR A 313 10.76 -10.05 13.72
CA TYR A 313 11.47 -8.79 13.97
C TYR A 313 11.68 -8.45 15.46
N GLY A 314 11.11 -9.22 16.40
CA GLY A 314 11.33 -9.01 17.83
C GLY A 314 10.70 -7.73 18.39
N LEU A 315 9.71 -7.15 17.70
CA LEU A 315 9.04 -5.92 18.13
C LEU A 315 8.13 -6.18 19.33
N ASP A 316 8.13 -5.26 20.29
CA ASP A 316 7.18 -5.26 21.40
C ASP A 316 5.98 -4.40 21.04
N LEU A 317 4.83 -5.04 20.79
CA LEU A 317 3.60 -4.37 20.38
C LEU A 317 2.87 -3.71 21.55
N GLN A 318 3.29 -3.90 22.81
CA GLN A 318 2.65 -3.31 24.00
C GLN A 318 1.14 -3.58 24.09
N GLY A 319 0.70 -4.74 23.60
CA GLY A 319 -0.71 -5.13 23.53
C GLY A 319 -1.50 -4.55 22.35
N PHE A 320 -0.85 -3.81 21.45
CA PHE A 320 -1.42 -3.40 20.17
C PHE A 320 -1.60 -4.60 19.24
N SER A 321 -2.71 -4.64 18.51
CA SER A 321 -3.02 -5.69 17.54
C SER A 321 -3.34 -5.07 16.18
N PRO A 322 -2.45 -5.18 15.17
CA PRO A 322 -2.74 -4.72 13.80
C PRO A 322 -3.98 -5.41 13.21
N VAL A 323 -4.94 -4.64 12.69
CA VAL A 323 -6.23 -5.16 12.20
C VAL A 323 -6.34 -5.13 10.67
N GLU A 324 -5.88 -4.08 10.01
CA GLU A 324 -5.74 -4.03 8.55
C GLU A 324 -4.51 -3.22 8.17
N ALA A 325 -3.81 -3.67 7.13
CA ALA A 325 -2.77 -2.91 6.46
C ALA A 325 -3.33 -2.32 5.15
N HIS A 326 -3.37 -1.00 5.04
CA HIS A 326 -3.98 -0.28 3.91
C HIS A 326 -2.95 0.22 2.90
N GLY A 327 -1.72 0.51 3.33
CA GLY A 327 -0.69 1.09 2.47
C GLY A 327 0.70 0.47 2.64
N LEU A 328 1.48 0.53 1.56
CA LEU A 328 2.88 0.12 1.49
C LEU A 328 3.74 1.22 0.86
N SER A 329 4.99 1.36 1.28
CA SER A 329 6.01 2.08 0.48
C SER A 329 6.34 1.31 -0.80
N GLU A 330 6.94 1.98 -1.79
CA GLU A 330 7.29 1.35 -3.08
C GLU A 330 8.22 0.14 -2.89
N ASP A 331 9.17 0.23 -1.95
CA ASP A 331 10.09 -0.85 -1.60
C ASP A 331 9.46 -1.96 -0.74
N GLY A 332 8.19 -1.83 -0.36
CA GLY A 332 7.43 -2.80 0.43
C GLY A 332 7.82 -2.89 1.90
N ARG A 333 8.69 -2.01 2.40
CA ARG A 333 9.25 -2.11 3.77
C ARG A 333 8.46 -1.32 4.79
N THR A 334 7.78 -0.26 4.37
CA THR A 334 6.90 0.50 5.25
C THR A 334 5.47 0.03 5.06
N VAL A 335 4.82 -0.33 6.16
CA VAL A 335 3.42 -0.75 6.19
C VAL A 335 2.64 0.24 7.05
N VAL A 336 1.50 0.71 6.55
CA VAL A 336 0.57 1.56 7.31
C VAL A 336 -0.82 0.96 7.36
N GLY A 337 -1.56 1.29 8.40
CA GLY A 337 -2.92 0.82 8.56
C GLY A 337 -3.49 1.23 9.91
N TRP A 338 -4.36 0.40 10.45
CA TRP A 338 -4.95 0.59 11.76
C TRP A 338 -4.98 -0.70 12.57
N GLY A 339 -5.04 -0.57 13.89
CA GLY A 339 -5.16 -1.68 14.81
C GLY A 339 -5.86 -1.31 16.11
N LEU A 340 -5.95 -2.27 17.02
CA LEU A 340 -6.55 -2.09 18.35
C LEU A 340 -5.47 -1.95 19.41
N GLY A 341 -5.44 -0.81 20.09
CA GLY A 341 -4.61 -0.56 21.27
C GLY A 341 -5.42 -0.53 22.57
N SER A 342 -4.76 -0.19 23.67
CA SER A 342 -5.40 -0.07 24.99
C SER A 342 -6.39 1.09 25.10
N ASN A 343 -6.27 2.10 24.25
CA ASN A 343 -7.10 3.31 24.24
C ASN A 343 -8.22 3.27 23.20
N GLY A 344 -8.18 2.34 22.23
CA GLY A 344 -9.13 2.29 21.12
C GLY A 344 -8.47 1.88 19.81
N GLU A 345 -9.10 2.27 18.69
CA GLU A 345 -8.54 2.09 17.35
C GLU A 345 -7.43 3.10 17.12
N GLU A 346 -6.33 2.69 16.49
CA GLU A 346 -5.19 3.58 16.29
C GLU A 346 -4.47 3.28 14.98
N ALA A 347 -4.15 4.33 14.23
CA ALA A 347 -3.31 4.27 13.06
C ALA A 347 -1.87 3.90 13.45
N PHE A 348 -1.22 3.11 12.60
CA PHE A 348 0.19 2.75 12.79
C PHE A 348 1.00 2.96 11.52
N ILE A 349 2.31 3.14 11.71
CA ILE A 349 3.34 2.95 10.71
C ILE A 349 4.34 1.94 11.25
N ALA A 350 4.71 0.97 10.43
CA ALA A 350 5.75 0.02 10.74
C ALA A 350 6.79 -0.04 9.63
N TYR A 351 8.06 -0.12 9.99
CA TYR A 351 9.16 -0.33 9.07
C TYR A 351 9.76 -1.71 9.30
N LEU A 352 9.76 -2.54 8.25
CA LEU A 352 10.19 -3.93 8.22
C LEU A 352 11.38 -4.04 7.26
N PRO A 353 12.63 -3.89 7.76
CA PRO A 353 13.82 -3.93 6.93
C PRO A 353 14.03 -5.31 6.31
N PRO A 354 14.82 -5.40 5.22
CA PRO A 354 15.27 -6.69 4.73
C PRO A 354 16.11 -7.37 5.80
N CYS A 355 15.98 -8.69 5.93
CA CYS A 355 16.82 -9.46 6.82
C CYS A 355 17.85 -10.23 6.01
N TYR A 356 19.12 -9.81 6.07
CA TYR A 356 20.20 -10.50 5.37
C TYR A 356 20.35 -11.98 5.79
N ALA A 357 19.93 -12.35 7.00
CA ALA A 357 19.93 -13.74 7.44
C ALA A 357 18.80 -14.58 6.81
N ASP A 358 17.71 -13.96 6.36
CA ASP A 358 16.56 -14.60 5.71
C ASP A 358 16.79 -14.61 4.19
N CYS A 359 17.74 -15.43 3.76
CA CYS A 359 18.24 -15.44 2.39
C CYS A 359 17.15 -15.71 1.35
N ASN A 360 16.16 -16.50 1.75
CA ASN A 360 15.08 -16.94 0.86
C ASN A 360 13.80 -16.09 1.00
N ASP A 361 13.84 -14.99 1.76
CA ASP A 361 12.70 -14.08 2.03
C ASP A 361 11.46 -14.79 2.62
N SER A 362 11.65 -15.87 3.36
CA SER A 362 10.58 -16.70 3.92
C SER A 362 9.94 -16.12 5.19
N LEU A 363 10.51 -15.04 5.74
CA LEU A 363 10.15 -14.47 7.03
C LEU A 363 10.25 -15.50 8.16
N THR A 364 11.25 -16.39 8.05
CA THR A 364 11.63 -17.40 9.03
C THR A 364 13.12 -17.67 8.91
N LEU A 365 13.83 -17.72 10.04
CA LEU A 365 15.24 -18.14 10.06
C LEU A 365 15.35 -19.64 10.33
N ASP A 366 15.67 -20.42 9.30
CA ASP A 366 15.86 -21.86 9.39
C ASP A 366 17.01 -22.40 8.51
N ILE A 367 17.09 -23.73 8.38
CA ILE A 367 18.15 -24.38 7.61
C ILE A 367 18.11 -24.03 6.12
N PHE A 368 16.95 -23.65 5.58
CA PHE A 368 16.81 -23.28 4.18
C PHE A 368 17.51 -21.96 3.86
N ASP A 369 17.73 -21.08 4.84
CA ASP A 369 18.55 -19.88 4.66
C ASP A 369 20.02 -20.21 4.46
N TYR A 370 20.55 -21.18 5.21
CA TYR A 370 21.91 -21.68 5.01
C TYR A 370 22.07 -22.38 3.65
N ILE A 371 21.03 -23.09 3.20
CA ILE A 371 21.02 -23.72 1.87
C ILE A 371 21.00 -22.65 0.79
N CYS A 372 20.15 -21.63 0.93
CA CYS A 372 20.07 -20.49 0.04
C CYS A 372 21.43 -19.77 -0.05
N PHE A 373 22.01 -19.38 1.09
CA PHE A 373 23.31 -18.72 1.14
C PHE A 373 24.41 -19.59 0.53
N GLY A 374 24.42 -20.89 0.82
CA GLY A 374 25.39 -21.83 0.24
C GLY A 374 25.28 -21.94 -1.28
N ASN A 375 24.06 -21.87 -1.84
CA ASN A 375 23.87 -21.84 -3.29
C ASN A 375 24.42 -20.55 -3.91
N SER A 376 24.11 -19.39 -3.32
CA SER A 376 24.63 -18.10 -3.76
C SER A 376 26.16 -18.01 -3.66
N TYR A 377 26.74 -18.56 -2.59
CA TYR A 377 28.18 -18.65 -2.40
C TYR A 377 28.85 -19.49 -3.49
N ASN A 378 28.29 -20.68 -3.78
CA ASN A 378 28.79 -21.54 -4.87
C ASN A 378 28.59 -20.91 -6.25
N GLY A 379 27.55 -20.09 -6.41
CA GLY A 379 27.28 -19.30 -7.60
C GLY A 379 28.15 -18.06 -7.75
N THR A 380 29.00 -17.73 -6.75
CA THR A 380 29.78 -16.49 -6.69
C THR A 380 28.89 -15.24 -6.85
N GLU A 381 27.70 -15.30 -6.27
CA GLU A 381 26.75 -14.18 -6.29
C GLU A 381 27.17 -13.11 -5.30
N SER A 382 26.94 -11.84 -5.65
CA SER A 382 27.31 -10.70 -4.79
C SER A 382 26.63 -10.75 -3.42
N TYR A 383 25.44 -11.36 -3.32
CA TYR A 383 24.75 -11.59 -2.05
C TYR A 383 25.61 -12.37 -1.05
N ALA A 384 26.42 -13.32 -1.53
CA ALA A 384 27.23 -14.17 -0.68
C ALA A 384 28.61 -13.59 -0.32
N ASP A 385 28.96 -12.40 -0.82
CA ASP A 385 30.17 -11.64 -0.42
C ASP A 385 29.83 -10.79 0.83
N CYS A 386 29.53 -11.48 1.93
CA CYS A 386 28.97 -10.89 3.15
C CYS A 386 29.90 -9.84 3.76
N ASP A 387 31.21 -10.08 3.71
CA ASP A 387 32.21 -9.16 4.26
C ASP A 387 32.66 -8.08 3.25
N ASN A 388 32.06 -8.06 2.06
CA ASN A 388 32.37 -7.17 0.93
C ASN A 388 33.86 -7.15 0.57
N SER A 389 34.55 -8.29 0.73
CA SER A 389 35.96 -8.42 0.36
C SER A 389 36.18 -8.52 -1.15
N GLY A 390 35.12 -8.82 -1.91
CA GLY A 390 35.19 -9.17 -3.33
C GLY A 390 35.74 -10.58 -3.55
N THR A 391 35.78 -11.41 -2.50
CA THR A 391 36.32 -12.77 -2.55
C THR A 391 35.49 -13.76 -1.74
N TRP A 392 34.78 -14.67 -2.41
CA TRP A 392 34.00 -15.75 -1.78
C TRP A 392 34.91 -16.77 -1.08
N ASN A 393 35.04 -16.63 0.24
CA ASN A 393 35.88 -17.46 1.09
C ASN A 393 35.21 -17.79 2.45
N ILE A 394 35.92 -18.46 3.35
CA ILE A 394 35.36 -18.87 4.65
C ILE A 394 34.88 -17.70 5.53
N PHE A 395 35.43 -16.51 5.34
CA PHE A 395 35.03 -15.30 6.08
C PHE A 395 33.59 -14.89 5.74
N ASP A 396 33.10 -15.18 4.53
CA ASP A 396 31.70 -14.95 4.17
C ASP A 396 30.74 -15.85 4.94
N TYR A 397 31.09 -17.13 5.09
CA TYR A 397 30.32 -18.07 5.91
C TYR A 397 30.31 -17.68 7.38
N ILE A 398 31.43 -17.17 7.90
CA ILE A 398 31.49 -16.66 9.28
C ILE A 398 30.63 -15.41 9.43
N CYS A 399 30.69 -14.51 8.45
CA CYS A 399 29.89 -13.29 8.41
C CYS A 399 28.38 -13.60 8.36
N PHE A 400 27.95 -14.50 7.45
CA PHE A 400 26.56 -14.95 7.38
C PHE A 400 26.13 -15.67 8.66
N GLY A 401 26.97 -16.55 9.21
CA GLY A 401 26.68 -17.24 10.46
C GLY A 401 26.48 -16.28 11.64
N ASN A 402 27.24 -15.19 11.70
CA ASN A 402 27.05 -14.13 12.69
C ASN A 402 25.75 -13.36 12.47
N ALA A 403 25.42 -13.01 11.22
CA ALA A 403 24.15 -12.36 10.89
C ALA A 403 22.96 -13.25 11.27
N TYR A 404 23.01 -14.53 10.91
CA TYR A 404 21.99 -15.52 11.27
C TYR A 404 21.83 -15.69 12.78
N ALA A 405 22.94 -15.75 13.53
CA ALA A 405 22.91 -15.86 14.98
C ALA A 405 22.36 -14.60 15.68
N ASN A 406 22.58 -13.42 15.08
CA ASN A 406 22.01 -12.17 15.56
C ASN A 406 20.52 -12.01 15.22
N GLY A 407 20.00 -12.77 14.26
CA GLY A 407 18.62 -12.66 13.82
C GLY A 407 18.33 -11.37 13.02
N CYS A 408 17.05 -11.02 12.91
CA CYS A 408 16.56 -9.91 12.09
C CYS A 408 16.18 -8.65 12.90
N HIS A 409 16.71 -8.50 14.11
CA HIS A 409 16.33 -7.46 15.08
C HIS A 409 17.45 -6.45 15.39
#